data_AF-A0A7V8EAJ3-F1
#
_entry.id   AF-A0A7V8EAJ3-F1
#
_cell.length_a   1.000
_cell.length_b   1.000
_cell.length_c   1.000
_cell.angle_alpha   90.00
_cell.angle_beta   90.00
_cell.angle_gamma   90.00
#
_symmetry.space_group_name_H-M   'P 1'
#
loop_
_entity.id
_entity.type
_entity.pdbx_description
1 polymer ?
#
loop_
_entity_poly.entity_id
_entity_poly.type
_entity_poly.pdbx_seq_one_letter_code
_entity_poly.pdbx_strand_id
1 'polypeptide(L)'
;MSRKPGAIHGVFSQRRKEYSGFSRYLTCPDGDVYLRDMTFFGMRKVVIKEQNNVVVAGVSGQMAGYRDKAGNSYTTLKWVSNDVDHAVQKTGVDESTRNWLVQYAAEVIAKEAK
;
A
#
# COMPACT_ATOMS: atom_id res chain seq x y z
N MET A 1 -22.27 8.52 22.03
CA MET A 1 -21.10 9.42 22.16
C MET A 1 -19.96 8.87 21.31
N SER A 2 -19.69 9.50 20.17
CA SER A 2 -18.68 9.05 19.20
C SER A 2 -17.28 9.44 19.69
N ARG A 3 -16.42 8.45 19.98
CA ARG A 3 -15.02 8.68 20.37
C ARG A 3 -14.17 8.79 19.10
N LYS A 4 -13.66 9.99 18.83
CA LYS A 4 -12.64 10.24 17.80
C LYS A 4 -11.39 9.38 18.10
N PRO A 5 -10.87 8.60 17.14
CA PRO A 5 -9.58 7.93 17.30
C PRO A 5 -8.46 8.97 17.36
N GLY A 6 -7.57 8.77 18.34
CA GLY A 6 -6.59 9.73 18.79
C GLY A 6 -5.38 9.94 17.86
N ALA A 7 -4.77 11.11 18.06
CA ALA A 7 -3.40 11.54 17.73
C ALA A 7 -2.79 11.04 16.40
N ILE A 8 -2.81 11.94 15.42
CA ILE A 8 -2.08 11.86 14.16
C ILE A 8 -0.58 12.06 14.45
N HIS A 9 0.22 11.00 14.34
CA HIS A 9 1.68 11.10 14.21
C HIS A 9 2.08 10.64 12.83
N GLY A 10 1.83 11.49 11.83
CA GLY A 10 2.41 11.31 10.50
C GLY A 10 3.86 11.80 10.52
N VAL A 11 4.82 10.93 10.28
CA VAL A 11 6.20 11.37 10.00
C VAL A 11 6.23 11.88 8.56
N PHE A 12 5.87 13.15 8.38
CA PHE A 12 6.14 13.88 7.13
C PHE A 12 7.63 14.24 7.09
N SER A 13 8.44 13.42 6.43
CA SER A 13 9.83 13.77 6.12
C SER A 13 9.84 14.75 4.94
N GLN A 14 9.62 16.04 5.21
CA GLN A 14 9.53 17.09 4.20
C GLN A 14 10.87 17.75 3.86
N ARG A 15 11.98 17.00 3.78
CA ARG A 15 13.33 17.61 3.68
C ARG A 15 14.05 17.57 2.33
N ARG A 16 13.53 16.97 1.26
CA ARG A 16 14.06 17.16 -0.12
C ARG A 16 12.94 17.06 -1.16
N LYS A 17 12.84 18.04 -2.07
CA LYS A 17 11.88 18.04 -3.21
C LYS A 17 12.04 16.84 -4.15
N GLU A 18 13.16 16.12 -4.06
CA GLU A 18 13.52 15.00 -4.92
C GLU A 18 12.80 13.68 -4.56
N TYR A 19 12.33 13.55 -3.31
CA TYR A 19 11.58 12.38 -2.85
C TYR A 19 10.48 12.81 -1.90
N SER A 20 9.25 12.88 -2.39
CA SER A 20 8.08 12.94 -1.50
C SER A 20 7.51 11.54 -1.31
N GLY A 21 7.21 11.18 -0.08
CA GLY A 21 6.56 9.93 0.24
C GLY A 21 5.87 10.05 1.57
N PHE A 22 4.89 9.18 1.80
CA PHE A 22 4.29 9.03 3.10
C PHE A 22 4.32 7.57 3.51
N SER A 23 4.32 7.34 4.82
CA SER A 23 3.98 6.05 5.40
C SER A 23 2.96 6.26 6.51
N ARG A 24 2.04 5.32 6.65
CA ARG A 24 1.00 5.38 7.67
C ARG A 24 0.67 3.99 8.16
N TYR A 25 0.56 3.86 9.46
CA TYR A 25 0.05 2.67 10.13
C TYR A 25 -1.33 2.96 10.71
N LEU A 26 -2.28 2.06 10.48
CA LEU A 26 -3.68 2.18 10.88
C LEU A 26 -4.08 0.90 11.62
N THR A 27 -4.67 1.06 12.80
CA THR A 27 -5.29 -0.05 13.53
C THR A 27 -6.79 -0.05 13.31
N CYS A 28 -7.29 -1.15 12.75
CA CYS A 28 -8.70 -1.32 12.41
C CYS A 28 -9.27 -2.56 13.14
N PRO A 29 -10.59 -2.62 13.41
CA PRO A 29 -11.22 -3.79 14.03
C PRO A 29 -11.01 -5.10 13.26
N ASP A 30 -10.84 -5.01 11.94
CA ASP A 30 -10.65 -6.11 10.98
C ASP A 30 -9.16 -6.29 10.61
N GLY A 31 -8.25 -5.82 11.45
CA GLY A 31 -6.80 -5.98 11.31
C GLY A 31 -6.07 -4.71 10.86
N ASP A 32 -4.79 -4.65 11.20
CA ASP A 32 -3.96 -3.48 10.92
C ASP A 32 -3.63 -3.34 9.44
N VAL A 33 -3.39 -2.09 9.04
CA VAL A 33 -3.01 -1.72 7.68
C VAL A 33 -1.81 -0.79 7.72
N TYR A 34 -0.78 -1.12 6.93
CA TYR A 34 0.37 -0.27 6.68
C TYR A 34 0.37 0.20 5.22
N LEU A 35 0.40 1.51 5.02
CA LEU A 35 0.41 2.17 3.72
C LEU A 35 1.74 2.87 3.51
N ARG A 36 2.26 2.83 2.29
CA ARG A 36 3.43 3.61 1.88
C ARG A 36 3.31 3.99 0.41
N ASP A 37 3.46 5.27 0.15
CA ASP A 37 3.60 5.80 -1.21
C ASP A 37 4.92 6.55 -1.34
N MET A 38 5.54 6.47 -2.53
CA MET A 38 6.78 7.17 -2.84
C MET A 38 6.75 7.69 -4.28
N THR A 39 6.86 9.00 -4.46
CA THR A 39 6.92 9.63 -5.78
C THR A 39 8.31 9.49 -6.40
N PHE A 40 8.38 9.23 -7.70
CA PHE A 40 9.63 9.15 -8.44
C PHE A 40 9.96 10.45 -9.20
N PHE A 41 10.43 11.49 -8.51
CA PHE A 41 10.95 12.66 -9.21
C PHE A 41 12.35 12.38 -9.76
N GLY A 42 12.50 12.43 -11.08
CA GLY A 42 13.80 12.26 -11.75
C GLY A 42 14.36 10.83 -11.71
N MET A 43 13.57 9.83 -11.30
CA MET A 43 13.95 8.42 -11.29
C MET A 43 13.04 7.61 -12.20
N ARG A 44 13.62 6.65 -12.93
CA ARG A 44 12.85 5.64 -13.66
C ARG A 44 12.74 4.37 -12.82
N LYS A 45 11.54 3.97 -12.44
CA LYS A 45 11.30 2.64 -11.89
C LYS A 45 11.27 1.61 -13.02
N VAL A 46 12.08 0.57 -12.90
CA VAL A 46 12.04 -0.60 -13.78
C VAL A 46 11.31 -1.70 -13.05
N VAL A 47 10.18 -2.14 -13.60
CA VAL A 47 9.39 -3.25 -13.05
C VAL A 47 9.79 -4.54 -13.77
N ILE A 48 10.12 -5.57 -13.00
CA ILE A 48 10.37 -6.93 -13.51
C ILE A 48 9.00 -7.58 -13.69
N LYS A 49 8.55 -7.73 -14.93
CA LYS A 49 7.18 -8.17 -15.25
C LYS A 49 6.88 -9.57 -14.74
N GLU A 50 7.89 -10.42 -14.72
CA GLU A 50 7.82 -11.82 -14.27
C GLU A 50 7.51 -11.95 -12.77
N GLN A 51 7.73 -10.89 -12.00
CA GLN A 51 7.36 -10.84 -10.59
C GLN A 51 5.91 -10.39 -10.37
N ASN A 52 5.25 -9.85 -11.38
CA ASN A 52 3.86 -9.41 -11.26
C ASN A 52 2.95 -10.63 -11.32
N ASN A 53 2.13 -10.79 -10.29
CA ASN A 53 1.21 -11.91 -10.13
C ASN A 53 -0.23 -11.46 -9.89
N VAL A 54 -0.50 -10.16 -9.97
CA VAL A 54 -1.83 -9.58 -9.87
C VAL A 54 -1.98 -8.41 -10.85
N VAL A 55 -3.18 -8.23 -11.38
CA VAL A 55 -3.55 -7.06 -12.19
C VAL A 55 -4.76 -6.41 -11.53
N VAL A 56 -4.66 -5.11 -11.24
CA VAL A 56 -5.71 -4.31 -10.60
C VAL A 56 -6.02 -3.13 -11.50
N ALA A 57 -7.25 -3.01 -12.00
CA ALA A 57 -7.67 -1.92 -12.89
C ALA A 57 -6.71 -1.68 -14.07
N GLY A 58 -6.15 -2.75 -14.65
CA GLY A 58 -5.18 -2.68 -15.76
C GLY A 58 -3.73 -2.41 -15.34
N VAL A 59 -3.46 -2.16 -14.05
CA VAL A 59 -2.12 -1.96 -13.50
C VAL A 59 -1.59 -3.29 -12.93
N SER A 60 -0.42 -3.72 -13.39
CA SER A 60 0.24 -4.91 -12.86
C SER A 60 0.91 -4.62 -11.51
N GLY A 61 0.79 -5.57 -10.59
CA GLY A 61 1.37 -5.48 -9.25
C GLY A 61 1.91 -6.81 -8.75
N GLN A 62 2.52 -6.75 -7.57
CA GLN A 62 3.11 -7.87 -6.85
C GLN A 62 2.38 -8.06 -5.53
N MET A 63 1.82 -9.24 -5.31
CA MET A 63 1.16 -9.63 -4.08
C MET A 63 1.89 -10.80 -3.42
N ALA A 64 2.17 -10.68 -2.12
CA ALA A 64 2.83 -11.74 -1.37
C ALA A 64 2.28 -11.82 0.06
N GLY A 65 2.04 -13.05 0.52
CA GLY A 65 1.72 -13.35 1.91
C GLY A 65 2.99 -13.67 2.71
N TYR A 66 3.01 -13.26 3.97
CA TYR A 66 4.12 -13.45 4.88
C TYR A 66 3.60 -13.91 6.23
N ARG A 67 4.47 -14.60 6.98
CA ARG A 67 4.29 -14.90 8.39
C ARG A 67 5.59 -14.56 9.12
N ASP A 68 5.51 -13.76 10.18
CA ASP A 68 6.68 -13.41 10.98
C ASP A 68 7.02 -14.50 12.02
N LYS A 69 8.11 -14.30 12.75
CA LYS A 69 8.54 -15.24 13.82
C LYS A 69 7.57 -15.30 15.01
N ALA A 70 6.75 -14.27 15.20
CA ALA A 70 5.72 -14.23 16.24
C ALA A 70 4.42 -14.92 15.80
N GLY A 71 4.34 -15.39 14.55
CA GLY A 71 3.18 -16.07 13.99
C GLY A 71 2.15 -15.13 13.36
N ASN A 72 2.41 -13.81 13.35
CA ASN A 72 1.52 -12.86 12.69
C ASN A 72 1.61 -13.04 11.19
N SER A 73 0.45 -13.05 10.53
CA SER A 73 0.35 -13.18 9.08
C SER A 73 -0.09 -11.86 8.46
N TYR A 74 0.51 -11.50 7.33
CA TYR A 74 0.15 -10.28 6.59
C TYR A 74 0.32 -10.48 5.08
N THR A 75 -0.49 -9.79 4.31
CA THR A 75 -0.39 -9.76 2.84
C THR A 75 0.03 -8.38 2.41
N THR A 76 1.02 -8.30 1.54
CA THR A 76 1.49 -7.06 0.92
C THR A 76 1.10 -7.03 -0.55
N LEU A 77 0.61 -5.89 -1.02
CA LEU A 77 0.38 -5.56 -2.42
C LEU A 77 1.23 -4.34 -2.79
N LYS A 78 1.98 -4.43 -3.90
CA LYS A 78 2.77 -3.35 -4.47
C LYS A 78 2.41 -3.11 -5.92
N TRP A 79 2.31 -1.85 -6.33
CA TRP A 79 2.06 -1.46 -7.72
C TRP A 79 2.65 -0.08 -8.01
N VAL A 80 2.62 0.31 -9.29
CA VAL A 80 3.01 1.65 -9.72
C VAL A 80 1.89 2.24 -10.55
N SER A 81 1.40 3.41 -10.14
CA SER A 81 0.44 4.20 -10.91
C SER A 81 0.80 5.68 -10.76
N ASN A 82 0.58 6.46 -11.82
CA ASN A 82 0.80 7.91 -11.84
C ASN A 82 2.16 8.39 -11.25
N ASP A 83 3.25 7.70 -11.60
CA ASP A 83 4.62 7.96 -11.08
C ASP A 83 4.81 7.79 -9.56
N VAL A 84 3.91 7.04 -8.91
CA VAL A 84 3.95 6.70 -7.49
C VAL A 84 4.19 5.20 -7.30
N ASP A 85 5.13 4.86 -6.40
CA ASP A 85 5.31 3.50 -5.88
C ASP A 85 4.39 3.28 -4.68
N HIS A 86 3.37 2.46 -4.85
CA HIS A 86 2.47 2.10 -3.77
C HIS A 86 2.87 0.78 -3.15
N ALA A 87 2.81 0.73 -1.82
CA ALA A 87 2.90 -0.49 -1.04
C ALA A 87 1.88 -0.46 0.08
N VAL A 88 1.01 -1.47 0.10
CA VAL A 88 0.03 -1.68 1.14
C VAL A 88 0.22 -3.05 1.75
N GLN A 89 0.16 -3.12 3.06
CA GLN A 89 0.16 -4.35 3.83
C GLN A 89 -1.07 -4.39 4.72
N LYS A 90 -1.75 -5.53 4.76
CA LYS A 90 -2.91 -5.78 5.63
C LYS A 90 -2.70 -7.07 6.41
N THR A 91 -3.12 -7.09 7.67
CA THR A 91 -3.15 -8.31 8.50
C THR A 91 -4.01 -9.38 7.86
N GLY A 92 -3.52 -10.62 7.85
CA GLY A 92 -4.17 -11.77 7.23
C GLY A 92 -3.52 -12.22 5.92
N VAL A 93 -3.79 -13.46 5.52
CA VAL A 93 -3.34 -14.08 4.26
C VAL A 93 -4.46 -14.79 3.51
N ASP A 94 -5.68 -14.64 4.00
CA ASP A 94 -6.88 -15.26 3.46
C ASP A 94 -7.40 -14.52 2.22
N GLU A 95 -8.45 -15.06 1.62
CA GLU A 95 -9.08 -14.46 0.44
C GLU A 95 -9.70 -13.09 0.76
N SER A 96 -10.26 -12.91 1.95
CA SER A 96 -10.85 -11.63 2.38
C SER A 96 -9.81 -10.51 2.38
N THR A 97 -8.60 -10.79 2.89
CA THR A 97 -7.47 -9.86 2.87
C THR A 97 -7.04 -9.52 1.45
N ARG A 98 -6.93 -10.52 0.58
CA ARG A 98 -6.53 -10.30 -0.83
C ARG A 98 -7.56 -9.46 -1.58
N ASN A 99 -8.85 -9.74 -1.41
CA ASN A 99 -9.94 -9.00 -2.04
C ASN A 99 -9.96 -7.54 -1.57
N TRP A 100 -9.77 -7.30 -0.26
CA TRP A 100 -9.66 -5.96 0.28
C TRP A 100 -8.51 -5.17 -0.35
N LEU A 101 -7.32 -5.79 -0.48
CA LEU A 101 -6.16 -5.13 -1.09
C LEU A 101 -6.40 -4.75 -2.55
N VAL A 102 -7.02 -5.64 -3.32
CA VAL A 102 -7.38 -5.39 -4.72
C VAL A 102 -8.39 -4.24 -4.83
N GLN A 103 -9.42 -4.23 -3.97
CA GLN A 103 -10.42 -3.15 -3.95
C GLN A 103 -9.78 -1.81 -3.58
N TYR A 104 -8.95 -1.77 -2.54
CA TYR A 104 -8.24 -0.56 -2.13
C TYR A 104 -7.37 0.00 -3.27
N ALA A 105 -6.56 -0.85 -3.92
CA ALA A 105 -5.71 -0.42 -5.02
C ALA A 105 -6.52 0.09 -6.22
N ALA A 106 -7.64 -0.56 -6.54
CA ALA A 106 -8.55 -0.10 -7.60
C ALA A 106 -9.14 1.28 -7.29
N GLU A 107 -9.52 1.54 -6.03
CA GLU A 107 -10.00 2.86 -5.60
C GLU A 107 -8.94 3.95 -5.68
N VAL A 108 -7.68 3.64 -5.32
CA VAL A 108 -6.55 4.58 -5.45
C VAL A 108 -6.32 4.93 -6.91
N ILE A 109 -6.19 3.93 -7.78
CA ILE A 109 -5.99 4.12 -9.22
C ILE A 109 -7.14 4.93 -9.84
N ALA A 110 -8.38 4.66 -9.44
CA ALA A 110 -9.55 5.39 -9.93
C ALA A 110 -9.58 6.87 -9.47
N LYS A 111 -8.98 7.19 -8.32
CA LYS A 111 -8.86 8.58 -7.82
C LYS A 111 -7.75 9.34 -8.53
N GLU A 112 -6.68 8.65 -8.94
CA GLU A 112 -5.56 9.24 -9.70
C GLU A 112 -5.92 9.56 -11.15
N ALA A 113 -6.93 8.87 -11.71
CA ALA A 113 -7.43 9.10 -13.06
C ALA A 113 -8.34 10.34 -13.19
N LYS A 114 -8.63 11.05 -12.09
CA LYS A 114 -9.49 12.25 -12.04
C LYS A 114 -8.66 13.51 -11.82
#